data_AF-A0A7W9BBV3-F1
#
_entry.id   AF-A0A7W9BBV3-F1
#
_cell.length_a   1.000
_cell.length_b   1.000
_cell.length_c   1.000
_cell.angle_alpha   90.00
_cell.angle_beta   90.00
_cell.angle_gamma   90.00
#
_symmetry.space_group_name_H-M   'P 1'
#
loop_
_entity.id
_entity.type
_entity.pdbx_description
1 polymer ?
#
loop_
_entity_poly.entity_id
_entity_poly.type
_entity_poly.pdbx_seq_one_letter_code
_entity_poly.pdbx_strand_id
1 'polypeptide(L)' 'MALNYLLHRHQVSLMRADAASCVSARSSHRALANGYARQIELMVQPARQASTPLVALS' A
#
# COMPACT_ATOMS: atom_id res chain seq x y z
N MET A 1 7.76 8.41 6.71
CA MET A 1 8.66 7.42 6.07
C MET A 1 8.71 7.71 4.57
N ALA A 2 9.77 7.33 3.87
CA ALA A 2 9.82 7.47 2.40
C ALA A 2 8.87 6.48 1.70
N LEU A 3 8.39 6.83 0.51
CA LEU A 3 7.46 6.00 -0.27
C LEU A 3 8.01 4.60 -0.55
N ASN A 4 9.30 4.49 -0.90
CA ASN A 4 9.96 3.20 -1.15
C ASN A 4 9.89 2.27 0.08
N TYR A 5 10.09 2.81 1.28
CA TYR A 5 9.98 2.04 2.52
C TYR A 5 8.55 1.51 2.71
N LEU A 6 7.54 2.34 2.48
CA LEU A 6 6.14 1.94 2.63
C LEU A 6 5.75 0.86 1.62
N LEU A 7 6.19 0.99 0.37
CA LEU A 7 5.96 -0.01 -0.67
C LEU A 7 6.62 -1.35 -0.32
N HIS A 8 7.88 -1.33 0.09
CA HIS A 8 8.60 -2.53 0.51
C HIS A 8 7.89 -3.21 1.69
N ARG A 9 7.49 -2.45 2.72
CA ARG A 9 6.79 -3.00 3.90
C ARG A 9 5.41 -3.53 3.56
N HIS A 10 4.67 -2.85 2.67
CA HIS A 10 3.39 -3.33 2.17
C HIS A 10 3.53 -4.68 1.48
N GLN A 11 4.47 -4.82 0.54
CA GLN A 11 4.74 -6.06 -0.18
C GLN A 11 5.14 -7.20 0.78
N VAL A 12 6.08 -6.95 1.70
CA VAL A 12 6.50 -7.96 2.68
C VAL A 12 5.32 -8.40 3.56
N SER A 13 4.47 -7.48 4.00
CA SER A 13 3.28 -7.81 4.78
C SER A 13 2.27 -8.66 3.99
N LEU A 14 2.08 -8.41 2.69
CA LEU A 14 1.26 -9.26 1.83
C LEU A 14 1.85 -10.67 1.69
N MET A 15 3.14 -10.77 1.38
CA MET A 15 3.83 -12.07 1.27
C MET A 15 3.72 -12.89 2.57
N ARG A 16 3.85 -12.23 3.72
CA ARG A 16 3.69 -12.90 5.03
C ARG A 16 2.25 -13.31 5.32
N ALA A 17 1.26 -12.52 4.88
CA ALA A 17 -0.14 -12.90 5.03
C ALA A 17 -0.46 -14.16 4.23
N ASP A 18 0.11 -14.28 3.03
CA ASP A 18 -0.05 -15.44 2.15
C ASP A 18 0.64 -16.68 2.73
N ALA A 19 1.87 -16.53 3.21
CA ALA A 19 2.64 -17.61 3.83
C ALA A 19 2.18 -18.01 5.26
N ALA A 20 1.25 -17.26 5.87
CA ALA A 20 0.85 -17.50 7.25
C ALA A 20 0.05 -18.81 7.41
N SER A 21 0.55 -19.69 8.28
CA SER A 21 -0.06 -20.98 8.60
C SER A 21 -1.30 -20.88 9.48
N CYS A 22 -1.48 -19.77 10.22
CA CYS A 22 -2.61 -19.58 11.12
C CYS A 22 -3.40 -18.30 10.81
N VAL A 23 -4.69 -18.33 11.17
CA VAL A 23 -5.65 -17.25 10.89
C VAL A 23 -5.25 -15.94 11.58
N SER A 24 -4.77 -16.01 12.82
CA SER A 24 -4.36 -14.82 13.57
C SER A 24 -3.15 -14.13 12.93
N ALA A 25 -2.11 -14.89 12.55
CA ALA A 25 -0.95 -14.33 11.86
C ALA A 25 -1.32 -13.72 10.50
N ARG A 26 -2.16 -14.42 9.72
CA ARG A 26 -2.70 -13.90 8.45
C ARG A 26 -3.43 -12.59 8.65
N SER A 27 -4.30 -12.53 9.67
CA SER A 27 -5.07 -11.32 10.02
C SER A 27 -4.15 -10.15 10.37
N SER A 28 -3.16 -10.39 11.25
CA SER A 28 -2.18 -9.38 11.65
C SER A 28 -1.36 -8.85 10.46
N HIS A 29 -0.90 -9.73 9.58
CA HIS A 29 -0.15 -9.33 8.39
C HIS A 29 -1.01 -8.54 7.39
N ARG A 30 -2.30 -8.90 7.21
CA ARG A 30 -3.25 -8.11 6.41
C ARG A 30 -3.51 -6.74 7.02
N ALA A 31 -3.68 -6.66 8.34
CA ALA A 31 -3.86 -5.38 9.02
C ALA A 31 -2.66 -4.44 8.81
N LEU A 32 -1.44 -4.98 8.89
CA LEU A 32 -0.23 -4.23 8.57
C LEU A 32 -0.19 -3.78 7.11
N ALA A 33 -0.47 -4.67 6.15
CA ALA A 33 -0.51 -4.33 4.73
C ALA A 33 -1.52 -3.20 4.44
N ASN A 34 -2.70 -3.25 5.05
CA ASN A 34 -3.73 -2.22 4.95
C ASN A 34 -3.26 -0.88 5.54
N GLY A 35 -2.57 -0.91 6.69
CA GLY A 35 -1.96 0.28 7.29
C GLY A 35 -0.95 0.95 6.37
N TYR A 36 -0.07 0.17 5.72
CA TYR A 36 0.87 0.70 4.74
C TYR A 36 0.17 1.24 3.49
N ALA A 37 -0.84 0.53 2.97
CA ALA A 37 -1.62 0.97 1.81
C ALA A 37 -2.26 2.34 2.05
N ARG A 38 -2.84 2.56 3.24
CA ARG A 38 -3.40 3.87 3.63
C ARG A 38 -2.34 4.97 3.62
N GLN A 39 -1.13 4.69 4.11
CA GLN A 39 -0.05 5.68 4.11
C GLN A 39 0.47 5.98 2.70
N ILE A 40 0.56 4.97 1.83
CA ILE A 40 0.91 5.12 0.42
C ILE A 40 -0.09 6.04 -0.27
N GLU A 41 -1.39 5.76 -0.10
CA GLU A 41 -2.47 6.57 -0.67
C GLU A 41 -2.37 8.04 -0.23
N LEU A 42 -2.18 8.30 1.06
CA LEU A 42 -1.99 9.67 1.57
C LEU A 42 -0.77 10.37 0.96
N MET A 43 0.33 9.66 0.69
CA MET A 43 1.52 10.25 0.06
C MET A 43 1.36 10.48 -1.44
N VAL A 44 0.59 9.64 -2.15
CA VAL A 44 0.43 9.70 -3.61
C VAL A 44 -0.77 10.56 -4.02
N GLN A 45 -1.72 10.80 -3.11
CA GLN A 45 -2.90 11.63 -3.35
C GLN A 45 -2.59 13.02 -3.96
N PRO A 46 -1.58 13.77 -3.49
CA PRO A 46 -1.24 15.07 -4.07
C PRO A 46 -0.75 14.95 -5.52
N ALA A 47 0.09 13.95 -5.81
CA ALA A 47 0.58 13.70 -7.16
C ALA A 47 -0.55 13.30 -8.12
N ARG A 48 -1.53 12.51 -7.65
CA ARG A 48 -2.72 12.16 -8.44
C ARG A 48 -3.62 13.35 -8.73
N GLN A 49 -3.78 14.27 -7.78
CA GLN A 49 -4.57 15.49 -7.95
C GLN A 49 -3.90 16.51 -8.88
N ALA A 50 -2.57 16.54 -8.89
CA ALA A 50 -1.80 17.39 -9.79
C ALA A 50 -1.73 16.86 -11.23
N SER A 51 -2.05 15.59 -11.44
CA SER A 51 -2.03 14.96 -12.76
C SER A 51 -3.30 15.33 -13.53
N THR A 52 -3.17 16.18 -14.55
CA THR A 52 -4.24 16.40 -15.53
C THR A 52 -4.56 15.05 -16.18
N PRO A 53 -5.82 14.59 -16.18
CA PRO A 53 -6.15 13.31 -16.81
C PRO A 53 -5.80 13.39 -18.30
N LEU A 54 -5.11 12.38 -18.82
CA LEU A 54 -4.71 12.31 -20.23
C LEU A 54 -5.90 12.43 -21.20
N VAL A 55 -7.12 12.15 -20.72
CA VAL A 55 -8.38 12.31 -21.47
C VAL A 55 -8.78 13.77 -21.72
N ALA A 56 -8.19 14.74 -21.01
CA ALA A 56 -8.48 16.16 -21.15
C ALA A 56 -7.57 16.87 -22.19
N LEU A 57 -6.68 16.12 -22.85
CA LEU A 57 -5.74 16.61 -23.87
C LEU A 57 -6.13 16.21 -25.31
N SER A 58 -7.33 15.63 -25.49
CA SER A 58 -7.89 15.17 -26.76
C SER A 58 -9.16 15.93 -27.09
#